data_AF-A0A959SLL0-F1
#
_entry.id   AF-A0A959SLL0-F1
#
_cell.length_a   1.000
_cell.length_b   1.000
_cell.length_c   1.000
_cell.angle_alpha   90.00
_cell.angle_beta   90.00
_cell.angle_gamma   90.00
#
_symmetry.space_group_name_H-M   'P 1'
#
loop_
_entity.id
_entity.type
_entity.pdbx_description
1 polymer ?
#
loop_
_entity_poly.entity_id
_entity_poly.type
_entity_poly.pdbx_seq_one_letter_code
_entity_poly.pdbx_strand_id
1 'polypeptide(L)'
;MKAHPKIVLYRRAQAKGQPTLGSFLWEPYPGVMRHMMIRSIELPWKNNDKGTSCIPEGLYELRFTLSKRFGKKMWEVMNVPGRGGIRIHAGNYLKDTEGC
;
A
#
# COMPACT_ATOMS: atom_id res chain seq x y z
N MET A 1 6.71 -24.33 3.40
CA MET A 1 6.89 -22.86 3.25
C MET A 1 5.72 -22.17 3.92
N LYS A 2 5.93 -21.16 4.77
CA LYS A 2 4.81 -20.39 5.36
C LYS A 2 4.28 -19.44 4.28
N ALA A 3 3.00 -19.54 3.97
CA ALA A 3 2.36 -18.59 3.08
C ALA A 3 2.28 -17.21 3.77
N HIS A 4 2.58 -16.16 3.01
CA HIS A 4 2.43 -14.78 3.46
C HIS A 4 1.07 -14.23 3.04
N PRO A 5 0.46 -13.35 3.85
CA PRO A 5 -0.76 -12.68 3.46
C PRO A 5 -0.52 -11.82 2.21
N LYS A 6 -1.56 -11.61 1.42
CA LYS A 6 -1.51 -10.76 0.22
C LYS A 6 -2.58 -9.70 0.24
N ILE A 7 -2.35 -8.64 -0.51
CA ILE A 7 -3.38 -7.63 -0.80
C ILE A 7 -3.56 -7.47 -2.30
N VAL A 8 -4.81 -7.29 -2.73
CA VAL A 8 -5.12 -6.77 -4.05
C VAL A 8 -5.45 -5.30 -3.89
N LEU A 9 -4.61 -4.43 -4.42
CA LEU A 9 -4.74 -2.98 -4.30
C LEU A 9 -5.47 -2.41 -5.51
N TYR A 10 -6.57 -1.71 -5.24
CA TYR A 10 -7.37 -0.98 -6.22
C TYR A 10 -7.29 0.51 -5.93
N ARG A 11 -7.25 1.33 -6.99
CA ARG A 11 -7.37 2.78 -6.97
C ARG A 11 -8.73 3.19 -7.52
N ARG A 12 -9.18 4.33 -7.05
CA ARG A 12 -10.29 5.04 -7.65
C ARG A 12 -9.75 5.97 -8.73
N ALA A 13 -10.60 6.31 -9.69
CA ALA A 13 -10.28 7.32 -10.69
C ALA A 13 -9.78 8.59 -10.02
N GLN A 14 -8.60 9.06 -10.43
CA GLN A 14 -7.97 10.21 -9.83
C GLN A 14 -8.63 11.50 -10.34
N ALA A 15 -9.19 12.30 -9.44
CA ALA A 15 -9.61 13.65 -9.75
C ALA A 15 -8.42 14.62 -9.74
N LYS A 16 -8.41 15.59 -10.68
CA LYS A 16 -7.32 16.58 -10.78
C LYS A 16 -7.17 17.35 -9.47
N GLY A 17 -5.93 17.41 -8.95
CA GLY A 17 -5.63 18.11 -7.70
C GLY A 17 -6.05 17.38 -6.42
N GLN A 18 -6.58 16.16 -6.52
CA GLN A 18 -6.99 15.35 -5.38
C GLN A 18 -5.99 14.22 -5.11
N PRO A 19 -5.92 13.72 -3.86
CA PRO A 19 -5.19 12.51 -3.53
C PRO A 19 -5.68 11.30 -4.33
N THR A 20 -4.82 10.29 -4.46
CA THR A 20 -5.25 8.98 -4.95
C THR A 20 -5.93 8.24 -3.81
N LEU A 21 -7.21 7.95 -3.96
CA LEU A 21 -7.94 7.12 -3.02
C LEU A 21 -7.91 5.66 -3.49
N GLY A 22 -7.74 4.73 -2.56
CA GLY A 22 -7.73 3.31 -2.87
C GLY A 22 -8.51 2.46 -1.88
N SER A 23 -8.63 1.19 -2.24
CA SER A 23 -9.09 0.13 -1.36
C SER A 23 -8.32 -1.15 -1.63
N PHE A 24 -8.16 -2.00 -0.63
CA PHE A 24 -7.49 -3.29 -0.83
C PHE A 24 -8.26 -4.48 -0.27
N LEU A 25 -8.33 -5.56 -1.04
CA LEU A 25 -8.79 -6.86 -0.57
C LEU A 25 -7.64 -7.55 0.14
N TRP A 26 -7.93 -8.24 1.24
CA TRP A 26 -6.90 -8.93 2.02
C TRP A 26 -7.10 -10.44 1.94
N GLU A 27 -6.04 -11.14 1.56
CA GLU A 27 -5.96 -12.59 1.59
C GLU A 27 -5.04 -12.99 2.76
N PRO A 28 -5.58 -13.24 3.97
CA PRO A 28 -4.79 -13.66 5.13
C PRO A 28 -4.14 -15.04 4.96
N TYR A 29 -4.80 -15.94 4.23
CA TYR A 29 -4.37 -17.31 3.97
C TYR A 29 -4.64 -17.67 2.51
N PRO A 30 -3.85 -18.56 1.89
CA PRO A 30 -4.05 -18.99 0.51
C PRO A 30 -5.50 -19.42 0.25
N GLY A 31 -6.15 -18.76 -0.72
CA GLY A 31 -7.52 -19.05 -1.14
C GLY A 31 -8.61 -18.47 -0.24
N VAL A 32 -8.27 -17.73 0.83
CA VAL A 32 -9.24 -17.09 1.72
C VAL A 32 -9.21 -15.59 1.50
N MET A 33 -10.12 -15.06 0.68
CA MET A 33 -10.26 -13.61 0.50
C MET A 33 -11.21 -13.02 1.55
N ARG A 34 -10.74 -12.01 2.28
CA ARG A 34 -11.59 -11.15 3.10
C ARG A 34 -11.80 -9.83 2.39
N HIS A 35 -13.06 -9.54 2.11
CA HIS A 35 -13.46 -8.24 1.60
C HIS A 35 -13.44 -7.23 2.74
N MET A 36 -12.28 -6.60 2.93
CA MET A 36 -12.14 -5.46 3.84
C MET A 36 -12.07 -4.20 2.98
N MET A 37 -13.07 -3.34 3.07
CA MET A 37 -12.97 -2.03 2.42
C MET A 37 -12.17 -1.07 3.29
N ILE A 38 -10.85 -1.25 3.31
CA ILE A 38 -9.95 -0.28 3.94
C ILE A 38 -9.70 0.82 2.92
N ARG A 39 -9.97 2.07 3.29
CA ARG A 39 -9.67 3.22 2.42
C ARG A 39 -8.21 3.61 2.60
N SER A 40 -7.48 3.79 1.50
CA SER A 40 -6.16 4.40 1.50
C SER A 40 -6.22 5.81 0.92
N ILE A 41 -5.33 6.66 1.43
CA ILE A 41 -5.04 7.98 0.88
C ILE A 41 -3.57 8.01 0.50
N GLU A 42 -3.27 8.31 -0.75
CA GLU A 42 -1.91 8.35 -1.26
C GLU A 42 -1.70 9.55 -2.20
N LEU A 43 -0.43 9.81 -2.52
CA LEU A 43 -0.07 10.83 -3.49
C LEU A 43 -0.66 10.53 -4.88
N PRO A 44 -0.85 11.55 -5.72
CA PRO A 44 -1.18 11.39 -7.13
C PRO A 44 -0.36 10.34 -7.87
N TRP A 45 -0.93 9.68 -8.88
CA TRP A 45 -0.13 8.83 -9.77
C TRP A 45 0.82 9.71 -10.60
N LYS A 46 2.11 9.41 -10.52
CA LYS A 46 3.18 10.04 -11.29
C LYS A 46 4.17 8.98 -11.76
N ASN A 47 3.65 7.99 -12.49
CA ASN A 47 4.46 6.90 -13.08
C ASN A 47 5.32 6.15 -12.05
N ASN A 48 4.77 5.91 -10.86
CA ASN A 48 5.47 5.22 -9.77
C ASN A 48 6.77 5.91 -9.31
N ASP A 49 6.90 7.22 -9.51
CA ASP A 49 8.05 7.98 -9.04
C ASP A 49 8.16 7.99 -7.50
N LYS A 50 9.39 7.87 -7.00
CA LYS A 50 9.65 7.62 -5.58
C LYS A 50 9.44 8.90 -4.77
N GLY A 51 8.67 8.81 -3.69
CA GLY A 51 8.46 9.96 -2.79
C GLY A 51 7.37 10.93 -3.27
N THR A 52 6.85 10.74 -4.49
CA THR A 52 5.96 11.70 -5.15
C THR A 52 4.73 11.05 -5.81
N SER A 53 4.76 9.73 -6.01
CA SER A 53 3.69 8.93 -6.62
C SER A 53 3.13 7.87 -5.66
N CYS A 54 1.83 7.57 -5.78
CA CYS A 54 1.30 6.28 -5.32
C CYS A 54 1.94 5.10 -6.07
N ILE A 55 1.86 3.90 -5.48
CA ILE A 55 2.32 2.66 -6.12
C ILE A 55 1.26 2.10 -7.10
N PRO A 56 1.65 1.28 -8.09
CA PRO A 56 0.72 0.71 -9.05
C PRO A 56 -0.35 -0.16 -8.38
N GLU A 57 -1.52 -0.26 -9.00
CA GLU A 57 -2.48 -1.31 -8.68
C GLU A 57 -1.85 -2.69 -8.89
N GLY A 58 -2.31 -3.68 -8.11
CA GLY A 58 -1.81 -5.04 -8.26
C GLY A 58 -1.97 -5.92 -7.03
N LEU A 59 -1.50 -7.15 -7.18
CA LEU A 59 -1.41 -8.13 -6.11
C LEU A 59 -0.02 -8.04 -5.47
N TYR A 60 0.03 -7.80 -4.17
CA TYR A 60 1.27 -7.69 -3.44
C TYR A 60 1.30 -8.64 -2.24
N GLU A 61 2.47 -9.21 -1.98
CA GLU A 61 2.75 -9.92 -0.73
C GLU A 61 2.93 -8.91 0.41
N LEU A 62 2.41 -9.23 1.59
CA LEU A 62 2.62 -8.48 2.81
C LEU A 62 3.59 -9.21 3.75
N ARG A 63 4.59 -8.48 4.25
CA ARG A 63 5.46 -8.96 5.33
C ARG A 63 5.39 -8.05 6.55
N PHE A 64 5.42 -8.65 7.73
CA PHE A 64 5.47 -7.90 8.98
C PHE A 64 6.93 -7.71 9.41
N THR A 65 7.57 -6.66 8.90
CA THR A 65 9.01 -6.40 9.07
C THR A 65 9.27 -5.17 9.96
N LEU A 66 10.47 -5.07 10.54
CA LEU A 66 10.87 -3.89 11.31
C LEU A 66 11.05 -2.68 10.38
N SER A 67 10.32 -1.60 10.63
CA SER A 67 10.58 -0.31 9.97
C SER A 67 11.69 0.43 10.70
N LYS A 68 12.79 0.74 9.99
CA LYS A 68 13.87 1.57 10.53
C LYS A 68 13.42 3.00 10.87
N ARG A 69 12.49 3.56 10.08
CA ARG A 69 11.96 4.92 10.27
C ARG A 69 11.08 5.02 11.52
N PHE A 70 10.20 4.03 11.72
CA PHE A 70 9.21 4.07 12.81
C PHE A 70 9.64 3.27 14.06
N GLY A 71 10.77 2.57 14.02
CA GLY A 71 11.29 1.80 15.15
C GLY A 71 10.41 0.62 15.60
N LYS A 72 9.45 0.19 14.78
CA LYS A 72 8.49 -0.88 15.13
C LYS A 72 8.17 -1.77 13.94
N LYS A 73 7.66 -2.99 14.23
CA LYS A 73 7.20 -3.89 13.17
C LYS A 73 5.91 -3.37 12.54
N MET A 74 5.87 -3.38 11.21
CA MET A 74 4.78 -2.84 10.41
C MET A 74 4.60 -3.69 9.16
N TRP A 75 3.39 -3.69 8.60
CA TRP A 75 3.14 -4.31 7.30
C TRP A 75 3.89 -3.57 6.20
N GLU A 76 4.67 -4.33 5.44
CA GLU A 76 5.40 -3.89 4.26
C GLU A 76 4.79 -4.53 3.01
N VAL A 77 4.53 -3.71 2.00
CA VAL A 77 4.12 -4.15 0.67
C VAL A 77 5.37 -4.54 -0.11
N MET A 78 5.48 -5.82 -0.42
CA MET A 78 6.67 -6.40 -1.05
C MET A 78 6.56 -6.38 -2.57
N ASN A 79 7.72 -6.42 -3.23
CA ASN A 79 7.84 -6.58 -4.69
C ASN A 79 7.13 -5.48 -5.51
N VAL A 80 7.05 -4.26 -4.95
CA VAL A 80 6.64 -3.09 -5.74
C VAL A 80 7.72 -2.80 -6.78
N PRO A 81 7.41 -2.72 -8.09
CA PRO A 81 8.42 -2.50 -9.12
C PRO A 81 9.25 -1.24 -8.84
N GLY A 82 10.58 -1.40 -8.77
CA GLY A 82 11.52 -0.29 -8.55
C GLY A 82 11.44 0.40 -7.18
N ARG A 83 10.65 -0.12 -6.22
CA ARG A 83 10.43 0.52 -4.91
C ARG A 83 10.44 -0.50 -3.76
N GLY A 84 10.71 -0.01 -2.56
CA GLY A 84 10.71 -0.80 -1.34
C GLY A 84 10.50 0.07 -0.12
N GLY A 85 10.31 -0.54 1.05
CA GLY A 85 10.00 0.21 2.27
C GLY A 85 8.58 0.77 2.30
N ILE A 86 7.68 0.28 1.43
CA ILE A 86 6.29 0.71 1.35
C ILE A 86 5.54 0.19 2.57
N ARG A 87 5.00 1.08 3.40
CA ARG A 87 4.33 0.71 4.67
C ARG A 87 2.85 1.04 4.65
N ILE A 88 2.05 0.13 5.20
CA ILE A 88 0.66 0.42 5.55
C ILE A 88 0.65 0.96 6.98
N HIS A 89 0.13 2.18 7.14
CA HIS A 89 -0.01 2.82 8.45
C HIS A 89 -1.23 3.75 8.46
N ALA A 90 -1.64 4.18 9.66
CA ALA A 90 -2.68 5.18 9.80
C ALA A 90 -2.19 6.54 9.28
N GLY A 91 -3.04 7.23 8.53
CA GLY A 91 -2.81 8.58 8.02
C GLY A 91 -4.16 9.20 7.65
N ASN A 92 -4.27 10.51 7.88
CA ASN A 92 -5.51 11.27 7.63
C ASN A 92 -5.31 12.32 6.53
N TYR A 93 -4.06 12.76 6.32
CA TYR A 93 -3.71 13.84 5.39
C TYR A 93 -2.62 13.40 4.41
N LEU A 94 -2.54 14.08 3.26
CA LEU A 94 -1.50 13.83 2.25
C LEU A 94 -0.07 13.97 2.80
N LYS A 95 0.15 14.91 3.72
CA LYS A 95 1.46 15.10 4.37
C LYS A 95 1.86 13.94 5.29
N ASP A 96 0.94 13.05 5.62
CA ASP A 96 1.24 11.87 6.44
C ASP A 96 1.89 10.75 5.62
N THR A 97 1.93 10.89 4.28
CA THR A 97 2.52 9.91 3.36
C THR A 97 3.47 10.58 2.37
N GLU A 98 4.57 9.90 2.05
CA GLU A 98 5.50 10.26 0.97
C GLU A 98 5.18 9.43 -0.29
N GLY A 99 3.92 9.01 -0.44
CA GLY A 99 3.49 8.13 -1.51
C GLY A 99 3.93 6.69 -1.30
N CYS A 100 3.96 6.23 -0.03
CA CYS A 100 4.16 4.82 0.30
C CYS A 100 3.37 3.93 -0.65
#